data_AF-A0A1B8ZQA2-F1
#
_entry.id   AF-A0A1B8ZQA2-F1
#
_cell.length_a   1.000
_cell.length_b   1.000
_cell.length_c   1.000
_cell.angle_alpha   90.00
_cell.angle_beta   90.00
_cell.angle_gamma   90.00
#
_symmetry.space_group_name_H-M   'P 1'
#
loop_
_entity.id
_entity.type
_entity.pdbx_description
1 polymer ?
#
loop_
_entity_poly.entity_id
_entity_poly.type
_entity_poly.pdbx_seq_one_letter_code
_entity_poly.pdbx_strand_id
1 'polypeptide(L)'
;MRLLIIISTPVATARFYGVVDNLLFYEIGYSYKYNGKELQETGMYDYGARMYMPDIGRWGVIDNKAEKYFPFSGYNYAINNPIKYLDPDGNDVIIWYLASDGKMHTYDYKYGAGYIGKNKYLIAFHRAAKALIESGAEGNLKALDSRMEKVYVTDNGYNDKDGPNFDNKDKIRWKPTKGLRTTNGKELTATAILDHEFDHANNYFKDPEKHIMNVLKPTGDNYDNAEEMRVIQVSEQTTAKKLGLIKGKEVTRKDHRGELYDTAGVNTTKPKPTEIQEVIITVKKKK
;
A
#
# COMPACT_ATOMS: atom_id res chain seq x y z
N MET A 1 -0.28 -33.60 -1.11
CA MET A 1 -1.70 -33.23 -1.37
C MET A 1 -1.79 -31.71 -1.42
N ARG A 2 -1.62 -31.11 -2.60
CA ARG A 2 -1.74 -29.66 -2.81
C ARG A 2 -3.01 -29.42 -3.61
N LEU A 3 -3.97 -28.74 -2.98
CA LEU A 3 -5.24 -28.34 -3.59
C LEU A 3 -4.94 -27.19 -4.56
N LEU A 4 -4.87 -27.50 -5.86
CA LEU A 4 -4.81 -26.52 -6.93
C LEU A 4 -6.25 -26.17 -7.32
N ILE A 5 -6.78 -25.06 -6.81
CA ILE A 5 -8.07 -24.54 -7.27
C ILE A 5 -7.79 -23.77 -8.58
N ILE A 6 -7.97 -24.44 -9.71
CA ILE A 6 -8.02 -23.79 -11.02
C ILE A 6 -9.44 -23.26 -11.20
N ILE A 7 -9.62 -21.95 -11.11
CA ILE A 7 -10.87 -21.29 -11.51
C ILE A 7 -10.73 -20.94 -13.00
N SER A 8 -11.09 -21.88 -13.89
CA SER A 8 -11.19 -21.57 -15.32
C SER A 8 -12.56 -20.95 -15.60
N THR A 9 -12.61 -19.65 -15.86
CA THR A 9 -13.74 -19.05 -16.59
C THR A 9 -13.41 -19.02 -18.09
N PRO A 10 -14.40 -19.19 -18.99
CA PRO A 10 -14.16 -19.19 -20.42
C PRO A 10 -13.96 -17.75 -20.89
N VAL A 11 -12.74 -17.38 -21.32
CA VAL A 11 -12.48 -16.08 -21.95
C VAL A 11 -12.48 -16.28 -23.47
N ALA A 12 -13.25 -15.42 -24.14
CA ALA A 12 -13.55 -15.48 -25.56
C ALA A 12 -12.31 -15.52 -26.45
N THR A 13 -12.18 -16.57 -27.27
CA THR A 13 -11.41 -16.51 -28.52
C THR A 13 -12.16 -15.61 -29.49
N ALA A 14 -11.59 -14.45 -29.84
CA ALA A 14 -12.07 -13.67 -30.98
C ALA A 14 -11.70 -14.43 -32.27
N ARG A 15 -12.69 -15.03 -32.94
CA ARG A 15 -12.52 -15.68 -34.24
C ARG A 15 -12.99 -14.72 -35.33
N PHE A 16 -12.09 -14.23 -36.16
CA PHE A 16 -12.45 -13.53 -37.40
C PHE A 16 -12.23 -14.48 -38.57
N TYR A 17 -13.30 -14.76 -39.33
CA TYR A 17 -13.23 -15.52 -40.56
C TYR A 17 -13.34 -14.54 -41.74
N GLY A 18 -12.30 -14.46 -42.56
CA GLY A 18 -12.31 -13.72 -43.82
C GLY A 18 -11.49 -14.50 -44.86
N VAL A 19 -12.03 -14.64 -46.06
CA VAL A 19 -11.33 -15.22 -47.21
C VAL A 19 -10.97 -14.08 -48.16
N VAL A 20 -9.68 -13.89 -48.41
CA VAL A 20 -9.18 -13.11 -49.55
C VAL A 20 -8.03 -13.91 -50.18
N ASP A 21 -8.20 -14.29 -51.45
CA ASP A 21 -7.16 -14.74 -52.37
C ASP A 21 -6.25 -15.92 -51.94
N ASN A 22 -6.85 -17.07 -51.59
CA ASN A 22 -6.19 -18.40 -51.60
C ASN A 22 -4.86 -18.54 -50.81
N LEU A 23 -4.59 -17.67 -49.85
CA LEU A 23 -3.50 -17.80 -48.89
C LEU A 23 -4.00 -18.49 -47.61
N LEU A 24 -3.38 -19.62 -47.25
CA LEU A 24 -3.55 -20.24 -45.93
C LEU A 24 -2.92 -19.31 -44.88
N PHE A 25 -3.73 -18.58 -44.12
CA PHE A 25 -3.27 -17.86 -42.94
C PHE A 25 -3.16 -18.84 -41.77
N TYR A 26 -1.98 -18.93 -41.15
CA TYR A 26 -1.77 -19.65 -39.89
C TYR A 26 -2.54 -18.92 -38.78
N GLU A 27 -3.36 -19.65 -38.04
CA GLU A 27 -4.19 -19.13 -36.95
C GLU A 27 -3.28 -18.73 -35.77
N ILE A 28 -2.94 -17.44 -35.64
CA ILE A 28 -2.28 -16.92 -34.43
C ILE A 28 -3.39 -16.67 -33.39
N GLY A 29 -3.80 -17.74 -32.70
CA GLY A 29 -4.73 -17.67 -31.59
C GLY A 29 -4.04 -17.11 -30.34
N TYR A 30 -4.34 -15.86 -29.98
CA TYR A 30 -3.85 -15.25 -28.75
C TYR A 30 -4.43 -15.96 -27.51
N SER A 31 -3.59 -16.66 -26.75
CA SER A 31 -4.00 -17.41 -25.54
C SER A 31 -3.91 -16.54 -24.30
N TYR A 32 -4.89 -15.68 -24.05
CA TYR A 32 -4.96 -14.92 -22.80
C TYR A 32 -5.44 -15.79 -21.63
N LYS A 33 -4.61 -15.93 -20.57
CA LYS A 33 -4.92 -16.76 -19.40
C LYS A 33 -4.66 -16.02 -18.09
N TYR A 34 -3.55 -16.33 -17.42
CA TYR A 34 -3.22 -15.74 -16.11
C TYR A 34 -3.14 -14.21 -16.19
N ASN A 35 -3.86 -13.52 -15.31
CA ASN A 35 -3.98 -12.05 -15.26
C ASN A 35 -4.37 -11.38 -16.59
N GLY A 36 -5.06 -12.11 -17.48
CA GLY A 36 -5.40 -11.61 -18.80
C GLY A 36 -4.18 -11.35 -19.69
N LYS A 37 -3.04 -11.99 -19.39
CA LYS A 37 -1.82 -11.90 -20.18
C LYS A 37 -1.75 -13.01 -21.21
N GLU A 38 -1.14 -12.68 -22.35
CA GLU A 38 -0.94 -13.60 -23.45
C GLU A 38 0.10 -14.65 -23.05
N LEU A 39 -0.28 -15.92 -23.14
CA LEU A 39 0.64 -17.03 -23.01
C LEU A 39 1.32 -17.27 -24.35
N GLN A 40 2.63 -17.08 -24.38
CA GLN A 40 3.50 -17.37 -25.52
C GLN A 40 3.67 -18.89 -25.70
N GLU A 41 4.04 -19.32 -26.91
CA GLU A 41 4.33 -20.75 -27.22
C GLU A 41 5.44 -21.32 -26.33
N THR A 42 6.31 -20.47 -25.81
CA THR A 42 7.38 -20.81 -24.85
C THR A 42 6.86 -21.18 -23.45
N GLY A 43 5.55 -21.00 -23.18
CA GLY A 43 4.96 -21.20 -21.86
C GLY A 43 5.11 -20.00 -20.92
N MET A 44 5.66 -18.89 -21.40
CA MET A 44 5.81 -17.64 -20.64
C MET A 44 4.65 -16.68 -20.91
N TYR A 45 4.30 -15.87 -19.92
CA TYR A 45 3.30 -14.82 -20.10
C TYR A 45 3.95 -13.49 -20.48
N ASP A 46 3.45 -12.85 -21.53
CA ASP A 46 3.90 -11.52 -21.94
C ASP A 46 3.20 -10.43 -21.11
N TYR A 47 3.99 -9.72 -20.32
CA TYR A 47 3.53 -8.58 -19.54
C TYR A 47 3.88 -7.23 -20.18
N GLY A 48 4.58 -7.22 -21.32
CA GLY A 48 5.05 -6.02 -22.02
C GLY A 48 6.53 -5.79 -21.79
N ALA A 49 6.92 -5.32 -20.61
CA ALA A 49 8.33 -5.05 -20.32
C ALA A 49 9.13 -6.32 -19.98
N ARG A 50 8.46 -7.38 -19.53
CA ARG A 50 9.09 -8.65 -19.12
C ARG A 50 8.22 -9.85 -19.44
N MET A 51 8.87 -10.99 -19.66
CA MET A 51 8.22 -12.30 -19.75
C MET A 51 8.15 -12.95 -18.36
N TYR A 52 6.95 -13.33 -17.92
CA TYR A 52 6.73 -14.02 -16.66
C TYR A 52 6.78 -15.55 -16.85
N MET A 53 7.57 -16.22 -16.03
CA MET A 53 7.73 -17.68 -15.98
C MET A 53 6.81 -18.27 -14.89
N PRO A 54 5.63 -18.80 -15.25
CA PRO A 54 4.62 -19.23 -14.28
C PRO A 54 4.99 -20.51 -13.52
N ASP A 55 5.86 -21.33 -14.10
CA ASP A 55 6.39 -22.59 -13.55
C ASP A 55 7.27 -22.35 -12.30
N ILE A 56 8.06 -21.29 -12.30
CA ILE A 56 8.94 -20.91 -11.18
C ILE A 56 8.48 -19.65 -10.44
N GLY A 57 7.47 -18.95 -10.95
CA GLY A 57 6.90 -17.74 -10.35
C GLY A 57 7.88 -16.56 -10.32
N ARG A 58 8.61 -16.33 -11.41
CA ARG A 58 9.67 -15.30 -11.55
C ARG A 58 9.61 -14.62 -12.90
N TRP A 59 10.25 -13.47 -13.01
CA TRP A 59 10.55 -12.87 -14.31
C TRP A 59 11.68 -13.62 -15.01
N GLY A 60 11.62 -13.69 -16.35
CA GLY A 60 12.70 -14.26 -17.16
C GLY A 60 13.95 -13.38 -17.25
N VAL A 61 13.83 -12.10 -16.87
CA VAL A 61 14.91 -11.09 -16.88
C VAL A 61 14.88 -10.25 -15.60
N ILE A 62 15.97 -9.54 -15.32
CA ILE A 62 16.08 -8.62 -14.19
C ILE A 62 15.07 -7.46 -14.34
N ASP A 63 14.44 -7.06 -13.24
CA ASP A 63 13.58 -5.89 -13.13
C ASP A 63 14.36 -4.60 -13.44
N ASN A 64 13.89 -3.81 -14.40
CA ASN A 64 14.44 -2.48 -14.69
C ASN A 64 14.39 -1.54 -13.48
N LYS A 65 13.49 -1.82 -12.53
CA LYS A 65 13.33 -1.15 -11.24
C LYS A 65 13.78 -2.04 -10.08
N ALA A 66 14.68 -3.00 -10.28
CA ALA A 66 15.19 -3.86 -9.21
C ALA A 66 15.70 -3.07 -8.00
N GLU A 67 16.35 -1.92 -8.24
CA GLU A 67 16.82 -1.00 -7.19
C GLU A 67 15.67 -0.46 -6.33
N LYS A 68 14.47 -0.25 -6.90
CA LYS A 68 13.25 0.15 -6.17
C LYS A 68 12.81 -0.92 -5.15
N TYR A 69 13.22 -2.16 -5.36
CA TYR A 69 12.87 -3.33 -4.57
C TYR A 69 14.11 -4.04 -4.02
N PHE A 70 15.13 -3.27 -3.64
CA PHE A 70 16.43 -3.77 -3.16
C PHE A 70 16.39 -5.01 -2.22
N PRO A 71 15.46 -5.15 -1.24
CA PRO A 71 15.41 -6.36 -0.41
C PRO A 71 14.93 -7.62 -1.14
N PHE A 72 14.51 -7.53 -2.40
CA PHE A 72 14.02 -8.64 -3.20
C PHE A 72 14.97 -8.95 -4.36
N SER A 73 14.98 -10.22 -4.79
CA SER A 73 15.67 -10.61 -6.02
C SER A 73 15.15 -9.79 -7.20
N GLY A 74 16.03 -9.32 -8.08
CA GLY A 74 15.64 -8.63 -9.32
C GLY A 74 14.76 -9.46 -10.26
N TYR A 75 14.57 -10.76 -9.99
CA TYR A 75 13.67 -11.63 -10.75
C TYR A 75 12.31 -11.84 -10.06
N ASN A 76 12.02 -11.13 -8.96
CA ASN A 76 10.81 -11.34 -8.16
C ASN A 76 9.54 -10.93 -8.92
N TYR A 77 8.57 -11.84 -9.00
CA TYR A 77 7.23 -11.49 -9.46
C TYR A 77 6.37 -11.04 -8.28
N ALA A 78 5.68 -9.91 -8.43
CA ALA A 78 4.72 -9.38 -7.45
C ALA A 78 5.25 -9.32 -6.01
N ILE A 79 6.56 -9.08 -5.84
CA ILE A 79 7.20 -8.98 -4.52
C ILE A 79 6.96 -10.23 -3.66
N ASN A 80 6.93 -11.40 -4.31
CA ASN A 80 6.61 -12.69 -3.71
C ASN A 80 5.22 -12.77 -3.04
N ASN A 81 4.32 -11.82 -3.33
CA ASN A 81 2.94 -11.84 -2.85
C ASN A 81 1.95 -11.55 -3.99
N PRO A 82 1.80 -12.47 -4.96
CA PRO A 82 0.92 -12.33 -6.12
C PRO A 82 -0.58 -12.38 -5.78
N ILE A 83 -0.92 -12.62 -4.51
CA ILE A 83 -2.30 -12.51 -4.00
C ILE A 83 -2.67 -11.04 -3.78
N LYS A 84 -1.69 -10.22 -3.38
CA LYS A 84 -1.89 -8.83 -2.98
C LYS A 84 -1.42 -7.84 -4.04
N TYR A 85 -0.35 -8.18 -4.72
CA TYR A 85 0.29 -7.31 -5.68
C TYR A 85 0.26 -7.95 -7.06
N LEU A 86 0.21 -7.11 -8.08
CA LEU A 86 0.37 -7.51 -9.46
C LEU A 86 1.19 -6.42 -10.16
N ASP A 87 2.03 -6.86 -11.06
CA ASP A 87 2.79 -5.98 -11.94
C ASP A 87 2.05 -5.98 -13.29
N PRO A 88 1.35 -4.90 -13.67
CA PRO A 88 0.49 -4.87 -14.85
C PRO A 88 1.26 -4.97 -16.14
N ASP A 89 2.42 -4.35 -16.21
CA ASP A 89 3.17 -4.09 -17.44
C ASP A 89 4.57 -4.70 -17.39
N GLY A 90 4.90 -5.40 -16.30
CA GLY A 90 6.23 -5.91 -16.05
C GLY A 90 7.20 -4.80 -15.68
N ASN A 91 6.79 -3.67 -15.12
CA ASN A 91 7.69 -2.61 -14.64
C ASN A 91 7.50 -2.22 -13.18
N ASP A 92 6.25 -2.11 -12.69
CA ASP A 92 6.00 -1.63 -11.33
C ASP A 92 4.85 -2.40 -10.70
N VAL A 93 5.06 -2.79 -9.46
CA VAL A 93 4.07 -3.55 -8.74
C VAL A 93 3.08 -2.60 -8.09
N ILE A 94 1.80 -2.78 -8.39
CA ILE A 94 0.69 -2.02 -7.80
C ILE A 94 -0.18 -2.91 -6.92
N ILE A 95 -1.06 -2.30 -6.11
CA ILE A 95 -2.02 -3.01 -5.27
C ILE A 95 -3.27 -3.28 -6.09
N TRP A 96 -3.69 -4.54 -6.12
CA TRP A 96 -4.89 -4.95 -6.86
C TRP A 96 -5.86 -5.64 -5.91
N TYR A 97 -7.12 -5.61 -6.30
CA TYR A 97 -8.14 -6.41 -5.68
C TYR A 97 -8.97 -7.08 -6.78
N LEU A 98 -9.41 -8.30 -6.49
CA LEU A 98 -10.43 -8.96 -7.28
C LEU A 98 -11.75 -8.23 -7.02
N ALA A 99 -12.23 -7.48 -8.01
CA ALA A 99 -13.53 -6.84 -7.89
C ALA A 99 -14.65 -7.88 -8.02
N SER A 100 -15.89 -7.49 -7.71
CA SER A 100 -17.06 -8.37 -7.75
C SER A 100 -17.37 -8.92 -9.15
N ASP A 101 -16.79 -8.34 -10.18
CA ASP A 101 -16.88 -8.77 -11.58
C ASP A 101 -15.89 -9.90 -11.95
N GLY A 102 -15.07 -10.36 -11.00
CA GLY A 102 -14.07 -11.39 -11.24
C GLY A 102 -12.83 -10.90 -12.01
N LYS A 103 -12.69 -9.58 -12.23
CA LYS A 103 -11.53 -8.98 -12.88
C LYS A 103 -10.57 -8.35 -11.87
N MET A 104 -9.32 -8.23 -12.31
CA MET A 104 -8.25 -7.58 -11.56
C MET A 104 -8.28 -6.08 -11.81
N HIS A 105 -8.36 -5.26 -10.75
CA HIS A 105 -8.39 -3.80 -10.83
C HIS A 105 -7.26 -3.15 -10.04
N THR A 106 -6.70 -2.08 -10.60
CA THR A 106 -5.85 -1.13 -9.88
C THR A 106 -6.74 -0.28 -8.97
N TYR A 107 -6.31 0.01 -7.74
CA TYR A 107 -7.09 0.89 -6.85
C TYR A 107 -6.55 2.33 -6.90
N ASP A 108 -7.19 3.18 -7.70
CA ASP A 108 -7.01 4.64 -7.67
C ASP A 108 -8.09 5.23 -6.74
N TYR A 109 -7.67 5.69 -5.56
CA TYR A 109 -8.58 6.38 -4.65
C TYR A 109 -9.13 7.65 -5.31
N LYS A 110 -10.38 8.00 -4.98
CA LYS A 110 -11.00 9.27 -5.34
C LYS A 110 -11.49 9.94 -4.09
N TYR A 111 -11.19 11.23 -3.92
CA TYR A 111 -11.57 11.97 -2.73
C TYR A 111 -13.07 11.84 -2.42
N GLY A 112 -13.37 11.39 -1.20
CA GLY A 112 -14.74 11.21 -0.72
C GLY A 112 -15.42 9.91 -1.18
N ALA A 113 -14.77 9.09 -2.01
CA ALA A 113 -15.35 7.84 -2.47
C ALA A 113 -15.42 6.79 -1.35
N GLY A 114 -16.53 6.06 -1.30
CA GLY A 114 -16.66 4.85 -0.51
C GLY A 114 -15.95 3.65 -1.15
N TYR A 115 -15.73 2.60 -0.36
CA TYR A 115 -15.20 1.32 -0.85
C TYR A 115 -16.08 0.17 -0.39
N ILE A 116 -16.53 -0.65 -1.35
CA ILE A 116 -17.49 -1.76 -1.15
C ILE A 116 -16.80 -3.14 -1.28
N GLY A 117 -15.47 -3.17 -1.41
CA GLY A 117 -14.71 -4.42 -1.53
C GLY A 117 -14.36 -5.08 -0.18
N LYS A 118 -13.69 -6.23 -0.26
CA LYS A 118 -13.29 -7.05 0.92
C LYS A 118 -11.83 -6.87 1.33
N ASN A 119 -11.04 -6.10 0.57
CA ASN A 119 -9.62 -5.91 0.88
C ASN A 119 -9.47 -5.10 2.18
N LYS A 120 -8.95 -5.76 3.23
CA LYS A 120 -8.82 -5.16 4.58
C LYS A 120 -7.96 -3.89 4.60
N TYR A 121 -6.94 -3.83 3.75
CA TYR A 121 -6.05 -2.67 3.65
C TYR A 121 -6.78 -1.47 3.05
N LEU A 122 -7.51 -1.67 1.95
CA LEU A 122 -8.34 -0.63 1.33
C LEU A 122 -9.48 -0.21 2.27
N ILE A 123 -10.16 -1.14 2.94
CA ILE A 123 -11.15 -0.81 3.97
C ILE A 123 -10.55 0.10 5.06
N ALA A 124 -9.34 -0.20 5.52
CA ALA A 124 -8.67 0.61 6.53
C ALA A 124 -8.27 2.00 6.00
N PHE A 125 -7.76 2.07 4.76
CA PHE A 125 -7.46 3.33 4.10
C PHE A 125 -8.70 4.22 3.97
N HIS A 126 -9.82 3.67 3.49
CA HIS A 126 -11.09 4.42 3.41
C HIS A 126 -11.62 4.88 4.76
N ARG A 127 -11.41 4.08 5.82
CA ARG A 127 -11.76 4.49 7.19
C ARG A 127 -10.88 5.63 7.69
N ALA A 128 -9.59 5.64 7.36
CA ALA A 128 -8.69 6.74 7.67
C ALA A 128 -9.10 8.01 6.91
N ALA A 129 -9.27 7.90 5.58
CA ALA A 129 -9.71 8.99 4.72
C ALA A 129 -11.04 9.60 5.19
N LYS A 130 -12.03 8.75 5.50
CA LYS A 130 -13.31 9.19 6.05
C LYS A 130 -13.15 9.94 7.36
N ALA A 131 -12.31 9.47 8.28
CA ALA A 131 -12.07 10.16 9.55
C ALA A 131 -11.40 11.53 9.36
N LEU A 132 -10.45 11.65 8.42
CA LEU A 132 -9.87 12.95 8.07
C LEU A 132 -10.94 13.91 7.53
N ILE A 133 -11.81 13.45 6.63
CA ILE A 133 -12.90 14.25 6.06
C ILE A 133 -13.91 14.67 7.13
N GLU A 134 -14.38 13.74 7.95
CA GLU A 134 -15.40 14.03 8.99
C GLU A 134 -14.87 14.94 10.11
N SER A 135 -13.56 14.91 10.37
CA SER A 135 -12.91 15.79 11.36
C SER A 135 -12.47 17.15 10.82
N GLY A 136 -12.55 17.37 9.50
CA GLY A 136 -12.02 18.57 8.86
C GLY A 136 -10.50 18.57 8.68
N ALA A 137 -9.82 17.42 8.88
CA ALA A 137 -8.37 17.24 8.76
C ALA A 137 -7.94 16.76 7.35
N GLU A 138 -8.80 16.87 6.34
CA GLU A 138 -8.61 16.29 5.02
C GLU A 138 -7.59 17.01 4.12
N GLY A 139 -7.01 18.13 4.56
CA GLY A 139 -6.28 19.05 3.69
C GLY A 139 -5.19 18.39 2.86
N ASN A 140 -4.36 17.56 3.50
CA ASN A 140 -3.26 16.86 2.82
C ASN A 140 -3.78 15.79 1.86
N LEU A 141 -4.76 14.98 2.28
CA LEU A 141 -5.40 13.97 1.44
C LEU A 141 -6.04 14.59 0.18
N LYS A 142 -6.80 15.68 0.36
CA LYS A 142 -7.45 16.40 -0.73
C LYS A 142 -6.44 16.99 -1.70
N ALA A 143 -5.35 17.55 -1.20
CA ALA A 143 -4.27 18.08 -2.04
C ALA A 143 -3.62 16.98 -2.88
N LEU A 144 -3.32 15.81 -2.30
CA LEU A 144 -2.75 14.68 -3.04
C LEU A 144 -3.71 14.12 -4.10
N ASP A 145 -5.00 13.97 -3.78
CA ASP A 145 -6.00 13.46 -4.74
C ASP A 145 -6.18 14.38 -5.97
N SER A 146 -5.94 15.67 -5.80
CA SER A 146 -6.06 16.67 -6.88
C SER A 146 -4.86 16.73 -7.83
N ARG A 147 -3.77 16.00 -7.55
CA ARG A 147 -2.54 16.01 -8.35
C ARG A 147 -2.61 15.02 -9.51
N MET A 148 -1.83 15.30 -10.55
CA MET A 148 -1.62 14.38 -11.66
C MET A 148 -0.61 13.29 -11.29
N GLU A 149 0.41 13.67 -10.50
CA GLU A 149 1.38 12.76 -9.91
C GLU A 149 0.70 11.80 -8.92
N LYS A 150 1.17 10.56 -8.88
CA LYS A 150 0.58 9.50 -8.07
C LYS A 150 1.44 9.20 -6.84
N VAL A 151 0.78 9.12 -5.68
CA VAL A 151 1.37 8.67 -4.43
C VAL A 151 0.77 7.33 -4.04
N TYR A 152 1.62 6.35 -3.75
CA TYR A 152 1.23 4.99 -3.42
C TYR A 152 1.31 4.79 -1.90
N VAL A 153 0.16 4.54 -1.27
CA VAL A 153 0.12 4.18 0.15
C VAL A 153 0.17 2.66 0.28
N THR A 154 1.24 2.12 0.85
CA THR A 154 1.52 0.68 0.87
C THR A 154 2.06 0.23 2.22
N ASP A 155 1.80 -1.01 2.62
CA ASP A 155 2.53 -1.66 3.73
C ASP A 155 3.71 -2.50 3.19
N ASN A 156 3.95 -2.49 1.88
CA ASN A 156 5.06 -3.20 1.30
C ASN A 156 6.39 -2.54 1.66
N GLY A 157 7.33 -3.35 2.16
CA GLY A 157 8.59 -2.83 2.70
C GLY A 157 8.43 -2.05 4.01
N TYR A 158 7.21 -2.00 4.58
CA TYR A 158 7.02 -1.51 5.93
C TYR A 158 7.71 -2.43 6.92
N ASN A 159 8.46 -1.84 7.84
CA ASN A 159 9.02 -2.55 8.97
C ASN A 159 8.86 -1.70 10.23
N ASP A 160 8.67 -2.37 11.37
CA ASP A 160 8.37 -1.69 12.64
C ASP A 160 9.57 -0.88 13.17
N LYS A 161 10.80 -1.07 12.63
CA LYS A 161 11.98 -0.31 13.04
C LYS A 161 12.03 1.07 12.39
N ASP A 162 11.77 1.13 11.10
CA ASP A 162 11.75 2.38 10.32
C ASP A 162 10.41 3.12 10.51
N GLY A 163 9.35 2.39 10.87
CA GLY A 163 8.03 2.97 11.08
C GLY A 163 7.37 3.47 9.79
N PRO A 164 6.26 4.23 9.90
CA PRO A 164 5.66 4.91 8.76
C PRO A 164 6.64 5.94 8.16
N ASN A 165 6.66 6.05 6.83
CA ASN A 165 7.54 7.01 6.13
C ASN A 165 7.08 7.26 4.71
N PHE A 166 7.29 8.49 4.23
CA PHE A 166 7.36 8.83 2.81
C PHE A 166 8.79 8.60 2.29
N ASP A 167 8.94 7.95 1.13
CA ASP A 167 10.25 7.59 0.58
C ASP A 167 10.95 8.72 -0.19
N ASN A 168 10.45 9.96 -0.07
CA ASN A 168 10.92 11.13 -0.81
C ASN A 168 10.86 10.94 -2.33
N LYS A 169 9.90 10.15 -2.81
CA LYS A 169 9.69 9.88 -4.23
C LYS A 169 8.22 9.76 -4.59
N ASP A 170 7.58 8.67 -4.19
CA ASP A 170 6.21 8.33 -4.60
C ASP A 170 5.48 7.37 -3.66
N LYS A 171 6.12 6.85 -2.61
CA LYS A 171 5.51 5.86 -1.72
C LYS A 171 5.44 6.33 -0.28
N ILE A 172 4.28 6.13 0.31
CA ILE A 172 4.06 6.19 1.75
C ILE A 172 3.97 4.77 2.28
N ARG A 173 4.91 4.39 3.13
CA ARG A 173 4.86 3.14 3.90
C ARG A 173 3.99 3.36 5.12
N TRP A 174 2.87 2.66 5.19
CA TRP A 174 1.91 2.82 6.27
C TRP A 174 1.24 1.50 6.65
N LYS A 175 1.04 1.31 7.95
CA LYS A 175 0.37 0.12 8.49
C LYS A 175 -0.86 0.57 9.29
N PRO A 176 -2.08 0.17 8.88
CA PRO A 176 -3.33 0.67 9.47
C PRO A 176 -3.59 0.21 10.92
N THR A 177 -2.69 -0.59 11.50
CA THR A 177 -2.80 -1.09 12.87
C THR A 177 -1.67 -0.57 13.76
N LYS A 178 -0.90 0.43 13.32
CA LYS A 178 0.21 1.00 14.09
C LYS A 178 -0.17 2.39 14.59
N GLY A 179 -0.33 2.51 15.89
CA GLY A 179 -0.42 3.79 16.59
C GLY A 179 0.96 4.22 17.09
N LEU A 180 1.06 5.47 17.55
CA LEU A 180 2.30 6.03 18.10
C LEU A 180 2.01 6.59 19.50
N ARG A 181 2.75 6.12 20.50
CA ARG A 181 2.82 6.77 21.81
C ARG A 181 3.95 7.77 21.78
N THR A 182 3.64 9.05 21.95
CA THR A 182 4.60 10.12 21.87
C THR A 182 5.38 10.26 23.18
N THR A 183 6.54 10.92 23.13
CA THR A 183 7.36 11.24 24.32
C THR A 183 6.64 12.11 25.35
N ASN A 184 5.66 12.92 24.92
CA ASN A 184 4.80 13.71 25.82
C ASN A 184 3.61 12.90 26.38
N GLY A 185 3.59 11.58 26.20
CA GLY A 185 2.54 10.70 26.71
C GLY A 185 1.19 10.82 26.00
N LYS A 186 1.18 11.36 24.77
CA LYS A 186 -0.01 11.38 23.91
C LYS A 186 -0.02 10.18 22.99
N GLU A 187 -1.18 9.83 22.47
CA GLU A 187 -1.34 8.69 21.57
C GLU A 187 -1.92 9.17 20.24
N LEU A 188 -1.26 8.81 19.15
CA LEU A 188 -1.70 9.06 17.79
C LEU A 188 -2.27 7.79 17.16
N THR A 189 -3.34 7.96 16.40
CA THR A 189 -3.94 6.89 15.59
C THR A 189 -3.13 6.65 14.32
N ALA A 190 -3.29 5.48 13.70
CA ALA A 190 -2.69 5.20 12.40
C ALA A 190 -3.13 6.25 11.35
N THR A 191 -4.35 6.78 11.45
CA THR A 191 -4.85 7.86 10.59
C THR A 191 -4.10 9.18 10.77
N ALA A 192 -3.82 9.59 12.00
CA ALA A 192 -3.04 10.81 12.24
C ALA A 192 -1.61 10.66 11.70
N ILE A 193 -1.03 9.47 11.82
CA ILE A 193 0.30 9.16 11.29
C ILE A 193 0.29 9.10 9.75
N LEU A 194 -0.78 8.58 9.13
CA LEU A 194 -0.90 8.61 7.67
C LEU A 194 -0.92 10.04 7.12
N ASP A 195 -1.65 10.93 7.78
CA ASP A 195 -1.75 12.32 7.36
C ASP A 195 -0.45 13.11 7.56
N HIS A 196 0.35 12.74 8.58
CA HIS A 196 1.73 13.19 8.73
C HIS A 196 2.55 12.85 7.46
N GLU A 197 2.48 11.62 6.96
CA GLU A 197 3.18 11.22 5.73
C GLU A 197 2.61 11.90 4.47
N PHE A 198 1.30 12.19 4.44
CA PHE A 198 0.71 12.95 3.35
C PHE A 198 1.27 14.38 3.26
N ASP A 199 1.60 14.98 4.40
CA ASP A 199 2.22 16.31 4.42
C ASP A 199 3.61 16.28 3.79
N HIS A 200 4.46 15.30 4.16
CA HIS A 200 5.77 15.10 3.51
C HIS A 200 5.64 14.95 2.00
N ALA A 201 4.72 14.09 1.53
CA ALA A 201 4.49 13.90 0.10
C ALA A 201 4.04 15.22 -0.57
N ASN A 202 3.09 15.93 0.02
CA ASN A 202 2.63 17.22 -0.52
C ASN A 202 3.75 18.25 -0.62
N ASN A 203 4.63 18.32 0.38
CA ASN A 203 5.76 19.22 0.39
C ASN A 203 6.78 18.85 -0.69
N TYR A 204 7.11 17.56 -0.82
CA TYR A 204 7.98 17.06 -1.88
C TYR A 204 7.46 17.40 -3.28
N PHE A 205 6.19 17.09 -3.60
CA PHE A 205 5.61 17.40 -4.91
C PHE A 205 5.33 18.90 -5.12
N LYS A 206 5.50 19.74 -4.10
CA LYS A 206 5.40 21.20 -4.25
C LYS A 206 6.75 21.80 -4.59
N ASP A 207 7.82 21.34 -3.93
CA ASP A 207 9.18 21.83 -4.10
C ASP A 207 10.18 20.72 -3.70
N PRO A 208 10.54 19.82 -4.63
CA PRO A 208 11.38 18.67 -4.33
C PRO A 208 12.76 19.05 -3.80
N GLU A 209 13.38 20.09 -4.37
CA GLU A 209 14.72 20.54 -3.98
C GLU A 209 14.72 21.06 -2.54
N LYS A 210 13.76 21.92 -2.20
CA LYS A 210 13.65 22.45 -0.84
C LYS A 210 13.28 21.37 0.16
N HIS A 211 12.41 20.44 -0.22
CA HIS A 211 12.09 19.29 0.62
C HIS A 211 13.35 18.49 0.95
N ILE A 212 14.15 18.12 -0.06
CA ILE A 212 15.41 17.37 0.16
C ILE A 212 16.41 18.19 0.99
N MET A 213 16.53 19.50 0.76
CA MET A 213 17.38 20.37 1.59
C MET A 213 16.95 20.35 3.07
N ASN A 214 15.65 20.31 3.36
CA ASN A 214 15.14 20.23 4.73
C ASN A 214 15.37 18.85 5.36
N VAL A 215 15.19 17.77 4.59
CA VAL A 215 15.48 16.40 5.03
C VAL A 215 16.96 16.23 5.39
N LEU A 216 17.86 16.84 4.61
CA LEU A 216 19.31 16.80 4.85
C LEU A 216 19.80 17.77 5.92
N LYS A 217 18.92 18.65 6.45
CA LYS A 217 19.29 19.66 7.44
C LYS A 217 18.96 19.14 8.84
N PRO A 218 19.96 18.71 9.64
CA PRO A 218 19.72 18.32 11.01
C PRO A 218 19.20 19.52 11.79
N THR A 219 18.21 19.27 12.63
CA THR A 219 17.88 20.23 13.67
C THR A 219 18.79 19.89 14.85
N GLY A 220 19.39 20.90 15.50
CA GLY A 220 20.09 20.68 16.77
C GLY A 220 19.16 20.22 17.90
N ASP A 221 17.87 20.08 17.58
CA ASP A 221 16.77 19.69 18.43
C ASP A 221 16.38 18.23 18.09
N ASN A 222 15.60 17.60 18.96
CA ASN A 222 15.27 16.16 18.90
C ASN A 222 14.35 15.72 17.72
N TYR A 223 14.23 16.49 16.63
CA TYR A 223 13.33 16.21 15.50
C TYR A 223 13.99 15.46 14.33
N ASP A 224 15.23 15.00 14.46
CA ASP A 224 16.05 14.40 13.39
C ASP A 224 16.45 15.39 12.27
N ASN A 225 15.49 16.05 11.62
CA ASN A 225 15.76 17.04 10.57
C ASN A 225 14.70 18.16 10.50
N ALA A 226 14.93 19.16 9.65
CA ALA A 226 14.06 20.33 9.55
C ALA A 226 12.70 20.03 8.93
N GLU A 227 12.60 18.97 8.14
CA GLU A 227 11.35 18.55 7.50
C GLU A 227 10.42 17.86 8.51
N GLU A 228 10.93 16.95 9.33
CA GLU A 228 10.22 16.34 10.45
C GLU A 228 9.73 17.40 11.45
N MET A 229 10.59 18.35 11.80
CA MET A 229 10.23 19.46 12.68
C MET A 229 9.04 20.26 12.13
N ARG A 230 9.05 20.55 10.82
CA ARG A 230 7.97 21.28 10.15
C ARG A 230 6.64 20.52 10.23
N VAL A 231 6.65 19.22 9.94
CA VAL A 231 5.44 18.39 9.96
C VAL A 231 4.90 18.23 11.38
N ILE A 232 5.77 17.93 12.34
CA ILE A 232 5.39 17.69 13.75
C ILE A 232 4.86 18.95 14.43
N GLN A 233 5.45 20.11 14.16
CA GLN A 233 5.03 21.36 14.79
C GLN A 233 3.73 21.93 14.21
N VAL A 234 3.39 21.57 12.97
CA VAL A 234 2.25 22.16 12.25
C VAL A 234 1.19 21.11 11.91
N SER A 235 1.48 20.22 10.96
CA SER A 235 0.50 19.30 10.38
C SER A 235 0.02 18.28 11.41
N GLU A 236 0.96 17.61 12.10
CA GLU A 236 0.64 16.59 13.10
C GLU A 236 -0.19 17.17 14.25
N GLN A 237 0.18 18.35 14.77
CA GLN A 237 -0.60 19.04 15.82
C GLN A 237 -2.02 19.35 15.34
N THR A 238 -2.14 19.85 14.11
CA THR A 238 -3.42 20.27 13.55
C THR A 238 -4.34 19.07 13.36
N THR A 239 -3.81 18.00 12.78
CA THR A 239 -4.55 16.76 12.55
C THR A 239 -4.93 16.08 13.86
N ALA A 240 -4.01 16.02 14.83
CA ALA A 240 -4.30 15.45 16.15
C ALA A 240 -5.39 16.24 16.90
N LYS A 241 -5.41 17.58 16.81
CA LYS A 241 -6.49 18.41 17.40
C LYS A 241 -7.83 18.14 16.72
N LYS A 242 -7.86 18.10 15.38
CA LYS A 242 -9.09 17.87 14.61
C LYS A 242 -9.67 16.47 14.83
N LEU A 243 -8.81 15.45 14.94
CA LEU A 243 -9.20 14.09 15.31
C LEU A 243 -9.54 13.92 16.81
N GLY A 244 -9.40 14.97 17.62
CA GLY A 244 -9.71 14.96 19.05
C GLY A 244 -8.71 14.19 19.93
N LEU A 245 -7.49 13.93 19.43
CA LEU A 245 -6.44 13.20 20.13
C LEU A 245 -5.71 14.05 21.18
N ILE A 246 -5.73 15.37 20.99
CA ILE A 246 -5.21 16.37 21.94
C ILE A 246 -6.19 17.55 22.03
N LYS A 247 -6.20 18.27 23.16
CA LYS A 247 -7.15 19.37 23.44
C LYS A 247 -6.44 20.65 23.88
N GLY A 248 -7.02 21.80 23.51
CA GLY A 248 -6.56 23.11 23.98
C GLY A 248 -5.07 23.38 23.67
N LYS A 249 -4.27 23.58 24.73
CA LYS A 249 -2.83 23.87 24.64
C LYS A 249 -1.93 22.63 24.64
N GLU A 250 -2.52 21.43 24.65
CA GLU A 250 -1.75 20.19 24.51
C GLU A 250 -1.02 20.15 23.17
N VAL A 251 0.12 19.48 23.17
CA VAL A 251 0.93 19.19 21.98
C VAL A 251 1.21 17.70 21.90
N THR A 252 1.30 17.14 20.70
CA THR A 252 1.57 15.71 20.49
C THR A 252 2.96 15.34 21.03
N ARG A 253 4.02 16.02 20.56
CA ARG A 253 5.43 15.87 20.92
C ARG A 253 6.21 17.11 20.55
N LYS A 254 7.45 17.21 21.06
CA LYS A 254 8.42 18.25 20.69
C LYS A 254 9.73 17.65 20.18
N ASP A 255 9.63 16.47 19.59
CA ASP A 255 10.71 15.67 19.04
C ASP A 255 10.12 14.71 17.98
N HIS A 256 10.98 14.00 17.26
CA HIS A 256 10.59 12.96 16.31
C HIS A 256 10.58 11.55 16.93
N ARG A 257 10.59 11.44 18.26
CA ARG A 257 10.63 10.15 18.96
C ARG A 257 9.21 9.67 19.32
N GLY A 258 9.14 8.41 19.71
CA GLY A 258 7.92 7.75 20.17
C GLY A 258 8.01 6.23 20.07
N GLU A 259 7.02 5.55 20.63
CA GLU A 259 6.90 4.09 20.64
C GLU A 259 5.74 3.67 19.73
N LEU A 260 6.04 2.91 18.67
CA LEU A 260 5.01 2.29 17.83
C LEU A 260 4.41 1.08 18.54
N TYR A 261 3.09 0.95 18.50
CA TYR A 261 2.37 -0.18 19.09
C TYR A 261 1.18 -0.62 18.24
N ASP A 262 0.75 -1.87 18.41
CA ASP A 262 -0.39 -2.41 17.69
C ASP A 262 -1.70 -1.90 18.29
N THR A 263 -2.57 -1.32 17.45
CA THR A 263 -3.91 -0.85 17.83
C THR A 263 -4.99 -1.81 17.34
N ALA A 264 -6.16 -1.74 17.98
CA ALA A 264 -7.34 -2.50 17.57
C ALA A 264 -7.89 -2.08 16.18
N GLY A 265 -7.43 -0.96 15.64
CA GLY A 265 -7.81 -0.48 14.32
C GLY A 265 -7.28 0.91 13.98
N VAL A 266 -7.60 1.36 12.77
CA VAL A 266 -6.98 2.53 12.13
C VAL A 266 -7.30 3.87 12.80
N ASN A 267 -8.50 4.02 13.35
CA ASN A 267 -9.00 5.26 13.98
C ASN A 267 -9.02 5.16 15.52
N THR A 268 -8.23 4.27 16.14
CA THR A 268 -8.21 4.11 17.59
C THR A 268 -6.79 3.98 18.13
N THR A 269 -6.59 4.51 19.34
CA THR A 269 -5.37 4.32 20.14
C THR A 269 -5.48 3.15 21.11
N LYS A 270 -6.65 2.48 21.16
CA LYS A 270 -6.80 1.28 22.01
C LYS A 270 -5.84 0.19 21.51
N PRO A 271 -5.00 -0.39 22.38
CA PRO A 271 -4.12 -1.49 22.00
C PRO A 271 -4.92 -2.65 21.41
N LYS A 272 -4.32 -3.38 20.47
CA LYS A 272 -4.89 -4.61 19.94
C LYS A 272 -5.10 -5.58 21.11
N PRO A 273 -6.31 -6.14 21.31
CA PRO A 273 -6.53 -7.12 22.37
C PRO A 273 -5.57 -8.29 22.22
N THR A 274 -4.97 -8.72 23.32
CA THR A 274 -4.22 -9.99 23.36
C THR A 274 -5.23 -11.11 23.13
N GLU A 275 -5.08 -11.89 22.05
CA GLU A 275 -5.87 -13.11 21.89
C GLU A 275 -5.40 -14.12 22.95
N ILE A 276 -6.15 -14.24 24.05
CA ILE A 276 -5.97 -15.33 25.00
C ILE A 276 -6.60 -16.58 24.36
N GLN A 277 -5.77 -17.46 23.82
CA GLN A 277 -6.20 -18.78 23.36
C GLN A 277 -6.01 -19.78 24.51
N GLU A 278 -7.00 -19.86 25.41
CA GLU A 278 -7.03 -20.87 26.47
C GLU A 278 -7.87 -22.08 26.02
N VAL A 279 -7.34 -23.29 26.22
CA VAL A 279 -8.08 -24.54 26.03
C VAL A 279 -8.14 -25.26 27.37
N ILE A 280 -9.35 -25.45 27.89
CA ILE A 280 -9.58 -26.19 29.13
C ILE A 280 -9.78 -27.68 28.79
N ILE A 281 -8.89 -28.55 29.28
CA ILE A 281 -9.07 -30.00 29.22
C ILE A 281 -9.57 -30.49 30.58
N THR A 282 -10.80 -30.99 30.64
CA THR A 282 -11.36 -31.57 31.86
C THR A 282 -10.93 -33.04 32.00
N VAL A 283 -10.07 -33.35 32.99
CA VAL A 283 -9.68 -34.73 33.32
C VAL A 283 -10.66 -35.31 34.35
N LYS A 284 -11.43 -36.33 33.97
CA LYS A 284 -12.28 -37.06 34.92
C LYS A 284 -11.41 -38.00 35.76
N LYS A 285 -11.37 -37.82 37.08
CA LYS A 285 -10.80 -38.80 38.02
C LYS A 285 -11.57 -40.13 37.86
N LYS A 286 -10.88 -41.23 37.52
CA LYS A 286 -11.45 -42.57 37.67
C LYS A 286 -11.77 -42.80 39.15
N LYS A 287 -13.01 -43.20 39.42
CA LYS A 287 -13.41 -43.74 40.73
C LYS A 287 -12.71 -45.07 40.95
#